data_AF-A0A931XRE9-F1
#
_entry.id   AF-A0A931XRE9-F1
#
_cell.length_a   1.000
_cell.length_b   1.000
_cell.length_c   1.000
_cell.angle_alpha   90.00
_cell.angle_beta   90.00
_cell.angle_gamma   90.00
#
_symmetry.space_group_name_H-M   'P 1'
#
loop_
_entity.id
_entity.type
_entity.pdbx_description
1 polymer ?
#
loop_
_entity_poly.entity_id
_entity_poly.type
_entity_poly.pdbx_seq_one_letter_code
_entity_poly.pdbx_strand_id
1 'polypeptide(L)'
;MAPWRCTWIKPAALLTVLALLAGCAGTLPPVGAERPLQLASDEKEIWQMASREQDKLAKSGSLYQDRLLEEYLNGLARRLAPPEMVEAVPITVRVIQNPTLNAFAYPNGAIYLHTGILARLENEAQLAAVLGHEIGHVSHRHAVRHFRQARTAQFVGIGALIAAQIGLAALGASQGRGPGSAAAIQAAAIFTQLGLQLGLLASVNGYGRGLETEADHLGLEYLVKAGYDPKQAPRVFDLLLKEYGDRSEIETFFFGNHPTNQRRMRDLEAQIAGHYAAQAASSGRRVNSEDYQRRMRVLVRENALLDIRANRYNTALAALARALRLQPNDPIAHYYMGEAYRQRGQAGDLPRAIEAYKQALRYRADYPEPHRELGLAYYKLGDKVLASVELKRYLELSPKAKDEKEIREYLLELGAS
;
A
#
# COMPACT_ATOMS: atom_id res chain seq x y z
N MET A 1 32.31 69.22 -4.74
CA MET A 1 31.09 68.61 -4.17
C MET A 1 30.14 68.29 -5.32
N ALA A 2 30.00 67.03 -5.71
CA ALA A 2 29.05 66.58 -6.73
C ALA A 2 27.96 65.75 -6.06
N PRO A 3 26.66 65.94 -6.37
CA PRO A 3 25.58 65.26 -5.68
C PRO A 3 25.47 63.81 -6.16
N TRP A 4 25.32 62.89 -5.20
CA TRP A 4 25.02 61.49 -5.45
C TRP A 4 23.62 61.38 -6.05
N ARG A 5 23.51 60.88 -7.29
CA ARG A 5 22.24 60.56 -7.92
C ARG A 5 21.84 59.14 -7.51
N CYS A 6 20.85 59.01 -6.64
CA CYS A 6 20.13 57.75 -6.42
C CYS A 6 19.39 57.37 -7.71
N THR A 7 19.94 56.42 -8.46
CA THR A 7 19.20 55.76 -9.54
C THR A 7 18.22 54.77 -8.93
N TRP A 8 16.94 55.14 -8.92
CA TRP A 8 15.84 54.26 -8.55
C TRP A 8 15.83 53.06 -9.50
N ILE A 9 16.06 51.86 -8.96
CA ILE A 9 15.83 50.62 -9.69
C ILE A 9 14.31 50.56 -9.95
N LYS A 10 13.91 50.63 -11.22
CA LYS A 10 12.49 50.60 -11.61
C LYS A 10 11.85 49.30 -11.07
N PRO A 11 10.66 49.34 -10.45
CA PRO A 11 10.00 48.14 -9.88
C PRO A 11 9.72 47.06 -10.93
N ALA A 12 9.69 47.42 -12.21
CA ALA A 12 9.61 46.49 -13.34
C ALA A 12 10.80 45.51 -13.40
N ALA A 13 12.01 45.92 -13.00
CA ALA A 13 13.21 45.07 -13.05
C ALA A 13 13.16 43.94 -12.00
N LEU A 14 12.54 44.19 -10.83
CA LEU A 14 12.39 43.20 -9.75
C LEU A 14 11.32 42.14 -10.10
N LEU A 15 10.26 42.53 -10.82
CA LEU A 15 9.23 41.62 -11.32
C LEU A 15 9.75 40.67 -12.42
N THR A 16 10.66 41.13 -13.29
CA THR A 16 11.31 40.27 -14.29
C THR A 16 12.25 39.22 -13.68
N VAL A 17 12.90 39.51 -12.54
CA VAL A 17 13.78 38.53 -11.85
C VAL A 17 12.95 37.45 -11.13
N LEU A 18 11.79 37.82 -10.58
CA LEU A 18 10.83 36.85 -10.02
C LEU A 18 10.19 35.95 -11.09
N ALA A 19 9.96 36.47 -12.30
CA ALA A 19 9.45 35.69 -13.43
C ALA A 19 10.51 34.70 -14.00
N LEU A 20 11.80 35.01 -13.88
CA LEU A 20 12.89 34.14 -14.35
C LEU A 20 13.23 33.00 -13.37
N LEU A 21 12.82 33.09 -12.10
CA LEU A 21 12.91 32.00 -11.12
C LEU A 21 11.73 31.02 -11.18
N ALA A 22 10.69 31.32 -11.96
CA ALA A 22 9.70 30.34 -12.41
C ALA A 22 10.26 29.42 -13.52
N GLY A 23 11.56 29.12 -13.43
CA GLY A 23 12.34 28.35 -14.40
C GLY A 23 11.75 26.96 -14.59
N CYS A 24 11.06 26.80 -15.72
CA CYS A 24 10.75 25.55 -16.38
C CYS A 24 10.23 24.44 -15.46
N ALA A 25 8.96 24.53 -15.07
CA ALA A 25 8.13 23.36 -14.76
C ALA A 25 7.89 22.52 -16.05
N GLY A 26 8.97 22.18 -16.76
CA GLY A 26 8.93 21.36 -17.94
C GLY A 26 8.40 19.98 -17.58
N THR A 27 7.54 19.45 -18.43
CA THR A 27 7.09 18.06 -18.39
C THR A 27 8.32 17.17 -18.34
N LEU A 28 8.51 16.46 -17.23
CA LEU A 28 9.60 15.50 -17.11
C LEU A 28 9.37 14.40 -18.14
N PRO A 29 10.35 14.10 -19.02
CA PRO A 29 10.19 13.00 -19.96
C PRO A 29 9.99 11.69 -19.18
N PRO A 30 9.13 10.79 -19.68
CA PRO A 30 8.96 9.46 -19.10
C PRO A 30 10.30 8.71 -19.03
N VAL A 31 10.40 7.80 -18.07
CA VAL A 31 11.54 6.89 -17.94
C VAL A 31 11.69 6.07 -19.22
N GLY A 32 12.88 6.06 -19.81
CA GLY A 32 13.18 5.35 -21.06
C GLY A 32 13.06 6.20 -22.33
N ALA A 33 12.51 7.42 -22.26
CA ALA A 33 12.45 8.35 -23.39
C ALA A 33 13.83 8.86 -23.83
N GLU A 34 14.77 8.94 -22.89
CA GLU A 34 16.19 9.26 -23.13
C GLU A 34 17.06 8.09 -22.67
N ARG A 35 18.12 7.79 -23.43
CA ARG A 35 19.09 6.73 -23.12
C ARG A 35 20.52 7.29 -23.21
N PRO A 36 21.31 7.29 -22.12
CA PRO A 36 20.96 6.83 -20.77
C PRO A 36 19.97 7.77 -20.06
N LEU A 37 19.24 7.25 -19.06
CA LEU A 37 18.36 8.05 -18.21
C LEU A 37 19.16 9.14 -17.48
N GLN A 38 18.80 10.40 -17.71
CA GLN A 38 19.44 11.53 -17.06
C GLN A 38 18.66 11.98 -15.82
N LEU A 39 19.25 11.79 -14.64
CA LEU A 39 18.69 12.22 -13.37
C LEU A 39 19.26 13.60 -12.98
N ALA A 40 18.37 14.54 -12.71
CA ALA A 40 18.74 15.82 -12.12
C ALA A 40 19.21 15.64 -10.66
N SER A 41 19.89 16.65 -10.10
CA SER A 41 20.45 16.55 -8.74
C SER A 41 19.38 16.29 -7.67
N ASP A 42 18.22 16.94 -7.80
CA ASP A 42 17.10 16.79 -6.88
C ASP A 42 16.50 15.38 -6.94
N GLU A 43 16.35 14.81 -8.14
CA GLU A 43 15.87 13.45 -8.31
C GLU A 43 16.85 12.40 -7.79
N LYS A 44 18.17 12.59 -7.98
CA LYS A 44 19.19 11.72 -7.37
C LYS A 44 19.04 11.68 -5.84
N GLU A 45 18.76 12.82 -5.22
CA GLU A 45 18.54 12.91 -3.78
C GLU A 45 17.29 12.13 -3.33
N ILE A 46 16.17 12.27 -4.05
CA ILE A 46 14.95 11.51 -3.78
C ILE A 46 15.19 10.01 -3.95
N TRP A 47 15.94 9.58 -4.96
CA TRP A 47 16.29 8.17 -5.17
C TRP A 47 17.17 7.60 -4.04
N GLN A 48 18.13 8.39 -3.56
CA GLN A 48 18.93 8.00 -2.40
C GLN A 48 18.08 7.86 -1.13
N MET A 49 17.08 8.72 -0.95
CA MET A 49 16.13 8.59 0.16
C MET A 49 15.26 7.36 0.05
N ALA A 50 14.69 7.11 -1.14
CA ALA A 50 13.96 5.88 -1.40
C ALA A 50 14.81 4.65 -1.10
N SER A 51 16.09 4.65 -1.48
CA SER A 51 17.01 3.55 -1.18
C SER A 51 17.22 3.36 0.33
N ARG A 52 17.36 4.45 1.10
CA ARG A 52 17.47 4.38 2.57
C ARG A 52 16.20 3.83 3.24
N GLU A 53 15.02 4.21 2.77
CA GLU A 53 13.76 3.65 3.31
C GLU A 53 13.59 2.18 2.97
N GLN A 54 14.02 1.76 1.77
CA GLN A 54 14.04 0.35 1.41
C GLN A 54 14.96 -0.47 2.31
N ASP A 55 16.14 0.06 2.65
CA ASP A 55 17.06 -0.59 3.59
C ASP A 55 16.46 -0.73 4.99
N LYS A 56 15.73 0.29 5.46
CA LYS A 56 15.01 0.23 6.75
C LYS A 56 13.91 -0.82 6.71
N LEU A 57 13.10 -0.84 5.65
CA LEU A 57 12.02 -1.80 5.48
C LEU A 57 12.54 -3.24 5.33
N ALA A 58 13.67 -3.43 4.65
CA ALA A 58 14.32 -4.73 4.55
C ALA A 58 14.79 -5.26 5.91
N LYS A 59 15.16 -4.37 6.83
CA LYS A 59 15.63 -4.71 8.19
C LYS A 59 14.52 -4.79 9.23
N SER A 60 13.30 -4.33 8.93
CA SER A 60 12.21 -4.27 9.91
C SER A 60 11.57 -5.62 10.21
N GLY A 61 11.84 -6.64 9.38
CA GLY A 61 11.16 -7.93 9.45
C GLY A 61 9.71 -7.91 8.94
N SER A 62 9.25 -6.78 8.40
CA SER A 62 7.86 -6.61 7.91
C SER A 62 7.63 -7.15 6.51
N LEU A 63 8.68 -7.64 5.83
CA LEU A 63 8.54 -8.17 4.48
C LEU A 63 8.01 -9.60 4.51
N TYR A 64 7.06 -9.87 3.62
CA TYR A 64 6.51 -11.20 3.42
C TYR A 64 7.52 -12.07 2.67
N GLN A 65 8.00 -13.12 3.31
CA GLN A 65 9.08 -13.97 2.80
C GLN A 65 8.52 -15.14 2.00
N ASP A 66 8.24 -14.91 0.72
CA ASP A 66 7.95 -15.98 -0.25
C ASP A 66 8.68 -15.67 -1.56
N ARG A 67 9.77 -16.40 -1.79
CA ARG A 67 10.62 -16.23 -2.97
C ARG A 67 9.88 -16.52 -4.27
N LEU A 68 8.99 -17.50 -4.29
CA LEU A 68 8.26 -17.89 -5.49
C LEU A 68 7.19 -16.85 -5.85
N LEU A 69 6.54 -16.27 -4.83
CA LEU A 69 5.65 -15.15 -5.02
C LEU A 69 6.41 -13.91 -5.52
N GLU A 70 7.56 -13.60 -4.90
CA GLU A 70 8.39 -12.45 -5.31
C GLU A 70 8.85 -12.60 -6.77
N GLU A 71 9.38 -13.76 -7.17
CA GLU A 71 9.77 -14.03 -8.55
C GLU A 71 8.60 -13.87 -9.54
N TYR A 72 7.42 -14.38 -9.19
CA TYR A 72 6.19 -14.23 -9.96
C TYR A 72 5.79 -12.75 -10.13
N LEU A 73 5.74 -11.98 -9.03
CA LEU A 73 5.36 -10.57 -9.04
C LEU A 73 6.33 -9.72 -9.88
N ASN A 74 7.64 -9.97 -9.73
CA ASN A 74 8.67 -9.31 -10.52
C ASN A 74 8.57 -9.67 -12.02
N GLY A 75 8.23 -10.93 -12.34
CA GLY A 75 7.96 -11.35 -13.72
C GLY A 75 6.74 -10.66 -14.33
N LEU A 76 5.67 -10.51 -13.55
CA LEU A 76 4.47 -9.80 -13.97
C LEU A 76 4.73 -8.31 -14.17
N ALA A 77 5.45 -7.65 -13.26
CA ALA A 77 5.81 -6.24 -13.41
C ALA A 77 6.65 -6.00 -14.67
N ARG A 78 7.62 -6.87 -14.98
CA ARG A 78 8.40 -6.78 -16.24
C ARG A 78 7.55 -6.97 -17.49
N ARG A 79 6.48 -7.79 -17.43
CA ARG A 79 5.53 -7.96 -18.55
C ARG A 79 4.69 -6.69 -18.80
N LEU A 80 4.37 -5.96 -17.73
CA LEU A 80 3.54 -4.75 -17.78
C LEU A 80 4.35 -3.51 -18.13
N ALA A 81 5.57 -3.40 -17.61
CA ALA A 81 6.40 -2.22 -17.79
C ALA A 81 6.82 -2.01 -19.26
N PRO A 82 6.84 -0.75 -19.75
CA PRO A 82 7.40 -0.44 -21.05
C PRO A 82 8.83 -0.96 -21.21
N PRO A 83 9.21 -1.58 -22.34
CA PRO A 83 10.57 -2.11 -22.53
C PRO A 83 11.68 -1.08 -22.28
N GLU A 84 11.47 0.15 -22.76
CA GLU A 84 12.38 1.27 -22.57
C GLU A 84 12.59 1.66 -21.11
N MET A 85 11.58 1.44 -20.26
CA MET A 85 11.66 1.69 -18.83
C MET A 85 12.45 0.59 -18.13
N VAL A 86 12.24 -0.67 -18.50
CA VAL A 86 12.94 -1.83 -17.91
C VAL A 86 14.44 -1.76 -18.18
N GLU A 87 14.85 -1.23 -19.33
CA GLU A 87 16.26 -0.98 -19.65
C GLU A 87 16.87 0.17 -18.83
N ALA A 88 16.06 1.16 -18.44
CA ALA A 88 16.52 2.37 -17.78
C ALA A 88 16.53 2.26 -16.24
N VAL A 89 15.60 1.50 -15.65
CA VAL A 89 15.38 1.42 -14.20
C VAL A 89 15.05 0.00 -13.77
N PRO A 90 15.68 -0.54 -12.71
CA PRO A 90 15.36 -1.86 -12.19
C PRO A 90 13.98 -1.85 -11.51
N ILE A 91 12.99 -2.48 -12.15
CA ILE A 91 11.67 -2.65 -11.55
C ILE A 91 11.69 -3.84 -10.61
N THR A 92 11.47 -3.57 -9.32
CA THR A 92 11.45 -4.59 -8.27
C THR A 92 10.11 -4.55 -7.55
N VAL A 93 9.51 -5.72 -7.31
CA VAL A 93 8.26 -5.84 -6.53
C VAL A 93 8.53 -6.65 -5.28
N ARG A 94 8.11 -6.12 -4.13
CA ARG A 94 8.21 -6.80 -2.82
C ARG A 94 6.89 -6.72 -2.08
N VAL A 95 6.71 -7.56 -1.07
CA VAL A 95 5.44 -7.65 -0.33
C VAL A 95 5.66 -7.34 1.15
N ILE A 96 4.77 -6.54 1.72
CA ILE A 96 4.77 -6.15 3.15
C ILE A 96 3.64 -6.90 3.86
N GLN A 97 3.95 -7.50 5.01
CA GLN A 97 3.02 -8.14 5.92
C GLN A 97 2.14 -7.10 6.61
N ASN A 98 1.13 -6.62 5.90
CA ASN A 98 0.19 -5.65 6.39
C ASN A 98 -1.18 -5.96 5.77
N PRO A 99 -2.23 -6.12 6.58
CA PRO A 99 -3.52 -6.54 6.06
C PRO A 99 -4.35 -5.38 5.47
N THR A 100 -3.82 -4.16 5.37
CA THR A 100 -4.49 -3.04 4.68
C THR A 100 -4.40 -3.15 3.16
N LEU A 101 -5.31 -2.49 2.43
CA LEU A 101 -5.33 -2.50 0.96
C LEU A 101 -4.45 -1.36 0.41
N ASN A 102 -3.15 -1.58 0.35
CA ASN A 102 -2.19 -0.57 -0.11
C ASN A 102 -1.14 -1.18 -1.05
N ALA A 103 -0.74 -0.41 -2.05
CA ALA A 103 0.34 -0.66 -3.00
C ALA A 103 1.06 0.67 -3.23
N PHE A 104 2.38 0.69 -3.38
CA PHE A 104 3.06 1.95 -3.59
C PHE A 104 4.39 1.78 -4.32
N ALA A 105 4.84 2.83 -4.99
CA ALA A 105 6.05 2.80 -5.81
C ALA A 105 7.01 3.94 -5.48
N TYR A 106 8.24 3.58 -5.15
CA TYR A 106 9.34 4.52 -5.04
C TYR A 106 9.86 4.97 -6.42
N PRO A 107 10.42 6.19 -6.51
CA PRO A 107 10.90 6.74 -7.78
C PRO A 107 12.05 5.96 -8.44
N ASN A 108 12.74 5.10 -7.68
CA ASN A 108 13.84 4.28 -8.20
C ASN A 108 13.37 2.90 -8.72
N GLY A 109 12.07 2.69 -8.92
CA GLY A 109 11.51 1.47 -9.52
C GLY A 109 11.12 0.36 -8.52
N ALA A 110 11.29 0.60 -7.22
CA ALA A 110 10.85 -0.34 -6.19
C ALA A 110 9.35 -0.16 -5.88
N ILE A 111 8.59 -1.23 -6.04
CA ILE A 111 7.16 -1.31 -5.82
C ILE A 111 6.90 -2.24 -4.64
N TYR A 112 6.01 -1.84 -3.75
CA TYR A 112 5.62 -2.58 -2.56
C TYR A 112 4.12 -2.84 -2.57
N LEU A 113 3.73 -4.08 -2.33
CA LEU A 113 2.33 -4.48 -2.17
C LEU A 113 2.09 -4.95 -0.74
N HIS A 114 0.99 -4.54 -0.13
CA HIS A 114 0.58 -5.13 1.14
C HIS A 114 -0.04 -6.52 0.92
N THR A 115 0.12 -7.43 1.87
CA THR A 115 -0.57 -8.73 1.84
C THR A 115 -2.09 -8.55 1.80
N GLY A 116 -2.61 -7.45 2.38
CA GLY A 116 -4.02 -7.11 2.34
C GLY A 116 -4.57 -6.95 0.93
N ILE A 117 -3.97 -6.08 0.10
CA ILE A 117 -4.45 -5.90 -1.29
C ILE A 117 -4.38 -7.23 -2.05
N LEU A 118 -3.26 -7.96 -1.98
CA LEU A 118 -3.09 -9.26 -2.64
C LEU A 118 -4.14 -10.29 -2.21
N ALA A 119 -4.53 -10.31 -0.93
CA ALA A 119 -5.54 -11.23 -0.42
C ALA A 119 -6.96 -10.92 -0.92
N ARG A 120 -7.23 -9.67 -1.35
CA ARG A 120 -8.56 -9.23 -1.84
C ARG A 120 -8.72 -9.42 -3.35
N LEU A 121 -7.67 -9.23 -4.13
CA LEU A 121 -7.75 -9.36 -5.59
C LEU A 121 -8.19 -10.76 -6.00
N GLU A 122 -9.22 -10.85 -6.84
CA GLU A 122 -9.88 -12.10 -7.22
C GLU A 122 -9.11 -12.86 -8.31
N ASN A 123 -8.35 -12.15 -9.15
CA ASN A 123 -7.66 -12.72 -10.30
C ASN A 123 -6.38 -11.94 -10.69
N GLU A 124 -5.56 -12.56 -11.54
CA GLU A 124 -4.28 -11.99 -12.01
C GLU A 124 -4.44 -10.65 -12.74
N ALA A 125 -5.51 -10.44 -13.52
CA ALA A 125 -5.71 -9.19 -14.26
C ALA A 125 -5.98 -8.01 -13.30
N GLN A 126 -6.63 -8.24 -12.17
CA GLN A 126 -6.79 -7.22 -11.13
C GLN A 126 -5.45 -6.87 -10.46
N LEU A 127 -4.58 -7.87 -10.23
CA LEU A 127 -3.20 -7.63 -9.78
C LEU A 127 -2.39 -6.85 -10.83
N ALA A 128 -2.54 -7.21 -12.10
CA ALA A 128 -1.90 -6.50 -13.19
C ALA A 128 -2.39 -5.05 -13.30
N ALA A 129 -3.66 -4.77 -12.98
CA ALA A 129 -4.18 -3.40 -12.95
C ALA A 129 -3.53 -2.57 -11.82
N VAL A 130 -3.43 -3.13 -10.61
CA VAL A 130 -2.74 -2.47 -9.48
C VAL A 130 -1.26 -2.23 -9.81
N LEU A 131 -0.55 -3.25 -10.29
CA LEU A 131 0.85 -3.10 -10.70
C LEU A 131 1.03 -2.12 -11.86
N GLY A 132 0.13 -2.13 -12.84
CA GLY A 132 0.13 -1.20 -13.97
C GLY A 132 0.01 0.25 -13.50
N HIS A 133 -0.86 0.51 -12.53
CA HIS A 133 -1.01 1.82 -11.90
C HIS A 133 0.30 2.28 -11.22
N GLU A 134 0.91 1.42 -10.40
CA GLU A 134 2.20 1.70 -9.74
C GLU A 134 3.35 1.93 -10.74
N ILE A 135 3.39 1.13 -11.82
CA ILE A 135 4.33 1.33 -12.93
C ILE A 135 4.06 2.67 -13.64
N GLY A 136 2.80 3.09 -13.75
CA GLY A 136 2.41 4.44 -14.19
C GLY A 136 3.13 5.53 -13.39
N HIS A 137 3.09 5.45 -12.06
CA HIS A 137 3.77 6.41 -11.18
C HIS A 137 5.28 6.46 -11.40
N VAL A 138 5.93 5.32 -11.56
CA VAL A 138 7.38 5.26 -11.80
C VAL A 138 7.72 5.76 -13.22
N SER A 139 7.03 5.23 -14.24
CA SER A 139 7.28 5.56 -15.66
C SER A 139 7.18 7.06 -15.92
N HIS A 140 6.20 7.74 -15.33
CA HIS A 140 5.96 9.18 -15.53
C HIS A 140 6.48 10.05 -14.38
N ARG A 141 7.33 9.47 -13.51
CA ARG A 141 8.09 10.16 -12.46
C ARG A 141 7.21 11.01 -11.54
N HIS A 142 6.06 10.47 -11.14
CA HIS A 142 5.05 11.18 -10.33
C HIS A 142 5.60 11.66 -8.98
N ALA A 143 6.47 10.88 -8.32
CA ALA A 143 7.19 11.30 -7.11
C ALA A 143 8.01 12.58 -7.33
N VAL A 144 8.77 12.66 -8.43
CA VAL A 144 9.64 13.80 -8.72
C VAL A 144 8.81 15.01 -9.13
N ARG A 145 7.79 14.80 -9.97
CA ARG A 145 6.84 15.87 -10.37
C ARG A 145 6.13 16.45 -9.16
N HIS A 146 5.63 15.60 -8.27
CA HIS A 146 4.96 16.03 -7.04
C HIS A 146 5.92 16.76 -6.10
N PHE A 147 7.13 16.22 -5.90
CA PHE A 147 8.19 16.88 -5.13
C PHE A 147 8.47 18.29 -5.66
N ARG A 148 8.65 18.45 -6.98
CA ARG A 148 8.94 19.75 -7.61
C ARG A 148 7.78 20.72 -7.49
N GLN A 149 6.54 20.23 -7.63
CA GLN A 149 5.33 21.03 -7.41
C GLN A 149 5.24 21.51 -5.96
N ALA A 150 5.42 20.62 -4.99
CA ALA A 150 5.42 20.95 -3.57
C ALA A 150 6.52 21.95 -3.22
N ARG A 151 7.74 21.73 -3.71
CA ARG A 151 8.88 22.63 -3.51
C ARG A 151 8.63 24.02 -4.11
N THR A 152 8.03 24.09 -5.29
CA THR A 152 7.66 25.36 -5.93
C THR A 152 6.60 26.09 -5.11
N ALA A 153 5.54 25.40 -4.68
CA ALA A 153 4.50 25.97 -3.83
C ALA A 153 5.05 26.48 -2.49
N GLN A 154 5.99 25.74 -1.89
CA GLN A 154 6.70 26.15 -0.68
C GLN A 154 7.52 27.43 -0.93
N PHE A 155 8.29 27.51 -2.02
CA PHE A 155 9.05 28.71 -2.36
C PHE A 155 8.16 29.93 -2.58
N VAL A 156 7.01 29.77 -3.24
CA VAL A 156 6.01 30.82 -3.39
C VAL A 156 5.46 31.25 -2.02
N GLY A 157 5.14 30.30 -1.14
CA GLY A 157 4.68 30.58 0.23
C GLY A 157 5.71 31.34 1.06
N ILE A 158 6.99 30.95 0.98
CA ILE A 158 8.10 31.67 1.63
C ILE A 158 8.24 33.07 1.04
N GLY A 159 8.19 33.22 -0.28
CA GLY A 159 8.23 34.52 -0.95
C GLY A 159 7.09 35.43 -0.49
N ALA A 160 5.88 34.89 -0.33
CA ALA A 160 4.73 35.62 0.21
C ALA A 160 4.93 36.00 1.69
N LEU A 161 5.49 35.11 2.52
CA LEU A 161 5.82 35.41 3.92
C LEU A 161 6.91 36.47 4.03
N ILE A 162 7.98 36.37 3.24
CA ILE A 162 9.04 37.39 3.17
C ILE A 162 8.45 38.71 2.70
N ALA A 163 7.62 38.72 1.65
CA ALA A 163 6.95 39.92 1.17
C ALA A 163 6.03 40.53 2.24
N ALA A 164 5.28 39.71 2.99
CA ALA A 164 4.46 40.15 4.11
C ALA A 164 5.31 40.72 5.26
N GLN A 165 6.46 40.10 5.56
CA GLN A 165 7.40 40.60 6.57
C GLN A 165 8.14 41.86 6.11
N ILE A 166 8.47 42.01 4.83
CA ILE A 166 8.98 43.25 4.27
C ILE A 166 7.90 44.33 4.28
N GLY A 167 6.64 43.99 3.97
CA GLY A 167 5.51 44.89 4.14
C GLY A 167 5.35 45.34 5.59
N LEU A 168 5.45 44.39 6.54
CA LEU A 168 5.39 44.65 7.98
C LEU A 168 6.63 45.38 8.51
N ALA A 169 7.81 45.17 7.91
CA ALA A 169 9.04 45.88 8.22
C ALA A 169 9.12 47.24 7.54
N ALA A 170 8.41 47.47 6.43
CA ALA A 170 8.20 48.81 5.88
C ALA A 170 7.24 49.60 6.79
N LEU A 171 6.23 48.93 7.35
CA LEU A 171 5.42 49.46 8.45
C LEU A 171 6.26 49.63 9.74
N GLY A 172 7.18 48.73 10.04
CA GLY A 172 8.02 48.72 11.25
C GLY A 172 9.31 49.56 11.15
N ALA A 173 9.74 49.95 9.96
CA ALA A 173 10.83 50.91 9.72
C ALA A 173 10.39 52.31 10.11
N SER A 174 9.07 52.58 10.12
CA SER A 174 8.51 53.73 10.85
C SER A 174 8.72 53.65 12.38
N GLN A 175 9.07 52.47 12.92
CA GLN A 175 9.36 52.21 14.33
C GLN A 175 10.82 51.76 14.61
N GLY A 176 11.74 51.87 13.65
CA GLY A 176 13.19 51.74 13.90
C GLY A 176 13.79 50.33 14.07
N ARG A 177 13.20 49.25 13.53
CA ARG A 177 13.82 47.90 13.54
C ARG A 177 14.42 47.53 12.16
N GLY A 178 15.72 47.18 12.11
CA GLY A 178 16.49 46.93 10.89
C GLY A 178 16.29 45.54 10.23
N PRO A 179 16.73 45.33 8.96
CA PRO A 179 16.38 44.14 8.18
C PRO A 179 17.45 43.02 8.23
N GLY A 180 16.98 41.77 8.27
CA GLY A 180 17.75 40.57 7.90
C GLY A 180 18.05 39.62 9.06
N SER A 181 17.03 38.98 9.63
CA SER A 181 17.20 38.04 10.74
C SER A 181 17.64 36.65 10.24
N ALA A 182 18.52 35.99 11.00
CA ALA A 182 18.92 34.59 10.81
C ALA A 182 17.72 33.61 10.66
N ALA A 183 16.54 34.05 11.09
CA ALA A 183 15.26 33.37 10.89
C ALA A 183 14.92 33.10 9.42
N ALA A 184 15.31 33.97 8.47
CA ALA A 184 15.04 33.76 7.04
C ALA A 184 15.86 32.59 6.46
N ILE A 185 17.12 32.46 6.87
CA ILE A 185 18.01 31.35 6.45
C ILE A 185 17.56 30.03 7.10
N GLN A 186 17.21 30.06 8.39
CA GLN A 186 16.69 28.87 9.07
C GLN A 186 15.35 28.39 8.48
N ALA A 187 14.47 29.33 8.11
CA ALA A 187 13.24 28.99 7.41
C ALA A 187 13.54 28.24 6.09
N ALA A 188 14.41 28.79 5.24
CA ALA A 188 14.77 28.15 3.96
C ALA A 188 15.34 26.72 4.11
N ALA A 189 16.14 26.46 5.15
CA ALA A 189 16.67 25.13 5.45
C ALA A 189 15.59 24.13 5.88
N ILE A 190 14.70 24.53 6.80
CA ILE A 190 13.58 23.70 7.27
C ILE A 190 12.63 23.35 6.09
N PHE A 191 12.34 24.33 5.24
CA PHE A 191 11.46 24.11 4.09
C PHE A 191 12.06 23.19 3.03
N THR A 192 13.38 23.26 2.79
CA THR A 192 14.07 22.34 1.86
C THR A 192 13.98 20.90 2.36
N GLN A 193 14.21 20.70 3.67
CA GLN A 193 14.09 19.38 4.30
C GLN A 193 12.65 18.83 4.22
N LEU A 194 11.65 19.69 4.41
CA LEU A 194 10.25 19.29 4.37
C LEU A 194 9.80 18.90 2.95
N GLY A 195 10.17 19.66 1.92
CA GLY A 195 9.83 19.34 0.53
C GLY A 195 10.30 17.94 0.14
N LEU A 196 11.50 17.56 0.59
CA LEU A 196 12.12 16.27 0.29
C LEU A 196 11.44 15.10 0.99
N GLN A 197 10.98 15.31 2.23
CA GLN A 197 10.11 14.36 2.91
C GLN A 197 8.77 14.19 2.18
N LEU A 198 8.18 15.27 1.65
CA LEU A 198 6.88 15.19 0.96
C LEU A 198 6.92 14.35 -0.32
N GLY A 199 8.01 14.40 -1.10
CA GLY A 199 8.15 13.59 -2.31
C GLY A 199 8.14 12.08 -2.03
N LEU A 200 8.83 11.67 -0.96
CA LEU A 200 8.88 10.29 -0.50
C LEU A 200 7.58 9.87 0.21
N LEU A 201 7.01 10.74 1.03
CA LEU A 201 5.72 10.48 1.69
C LEU A 201 4.59 10.34 0.68
N ALA A 202 4.57 11.15 -0.38
CA ALA A 202 3.58 11.02 -1.46
C ALA A 202 3.70 9.66 -2.19
N SER A 203 4.92 9.17 -2.37
CA SER A 203 5.14 7.83 -2.93
C SER A 203 4.64 6.67 -2.07
N VAL A 204 4.15 6.94 -0.85
CA VAL A 204 3.55 5.95 0.06
C VAL A 204 2.08 6.29 0.38
N ASN A 205 1.69 7.56 0.28
CA ASN A 205 0.37 8.07 0.70
C ASN A 205 -0.51 8.57 -0.46
N GLY A 206 -0.05 8.49 -1.71
CA GLY A 206 -0.77 8.89 -2.91
C GLY A 206 -0.36 10.26 -3.49
N TYR A 207 -0.81 10.54 -4.72
CA TYR A 207 -0.51 11.76 -5.48
C TYR A 207 -1.73 12.66 -5.74
N GLY A 208 -1.50 13.88 -6.23
CA GLY A 208 -2.60 14.79 -6.58
C GLY A 208 -3.48 14.26 -7.73
N ARG A 209 -4.75 14.70 -7.78
CA ARG A 209 -5.80 14.19 -8.69
C ARG A 209 -5.38 13.99 -10.15
N GLY A 210 -4.58 14.91 -10.70
CA GLY A 210 -4.10 14.83 -12.09
C GLY A 210 -3.14 13.66 -12.33
N LEU A 211 -2.21 13.41 -11.39
CA LEU A 211 -1.22 12.33 -11.48
C LEU A 211 -1.88 10.96 -11.32
N GLU A 212 -2.92 10.86 -10.52
CA GLU A 212 -3.71 9.64 -10.33
C GLU A 212 -4.50 9.28 -11.58
N THR A 213 -5.12 10.28 -12.21
CA THR A 213 -5.84 10.09 -13.48
C THR A 213 -4.86 9.62 -14.56
N GLU A 214 -3.68 10.23 -14.64
CA GLU A 214 -2.61 9.81 -15.56
C GLU A 214 -2.14 8.37 -15.27
N ALA A 215 -1.93 8.00 -14.00
CA ALA A 215 -1.55 6.65 -13.62
C ALA A 215 -2.63 5.60 -13.90
N ASP A 216 -3.91 5.94 -13.74
CA ASP A 216 -5.04 5.07 -14.12
C ASP A 216 -5.08 4.81 -15.63
N HIS A 217 -4.88 5.87 -16.44
CA HIS A 217 -4.85 5.77 -17.90
C HIS A 217 -3.67 4.90 -18.37
N LEU A 218 -2.47 5.18 -17.86
CA LEU A 218 -1.26 4.42 -18.18
C LEU A 218 -1.35 2.98 -17.70
N GLY A 219 -1.85 2.76 -16.48
CA GLY A 219 -2.03 1.42 -15.93
C GLY A 219 -3.00 0.59 -16.77
N LEU A 220 -4.10 1.18 -17.24
CA LEU A 220 -5.03 0.54 -18.17
C LEU A 220 -4.37 0.24 -19.52
N GLU A 221 -3.57 1.16 -20.04
CA GLU A 221 -2.81 0.96 -21.28
C GLU A 221 -1.82 -0.22 -21.16
N TYR A 222 -1.03 -0.27 -20.08
CA TYR A 222 -0.08 -1.35 -19.80
C TYR A 222 -0.78 -2.70 -19.63
N LEU A 223 -1.91 -2.72 -18.91
CA LEU A 223 -2.77 -3.89 -18.76
C LEU A 223 -3.24 -4.43 -20.13
N VAL A 224 -3.75 -3.55 -20.98
CA VAL A 224 -4.25 -3.91 -22.33
C VAL A 224 -3.12 -4.38 -23.23
N LYS A 225 -1.97 -3.71 -23.23
CA LYS A 225 -0.77 -4.08 -24.01
C LYS A 225 -0.24 -5.45 -23.60
N ALA A 226 -0.26 -5.77 -22.31
CA ALA A 226 0.11 -7.08 -21.78
C ALA A 226 -0.93 -8.19 -22.06
N GLY A 227 -2.05 -7.87 -22.72
CA GLY A 227 -3.06 -8.84 -23.16
C GLY A 227 -4.10 -9.21 -22.10
N TYR A 228 -4.15 -8.48 -20.98
CA TYR A 228 -5.17 -8.69 -19.94
C TYR A 228 -6.51 -8.05 -20.34
N ASP A 229 -7.57 -8.53 -19.69
CA ASP A 229 -8.93 -8.01 -19.85
C ASP A 229 -9.06 -6.64 -19.16
N PRO A 230 -9.28 -5.54 -19.91
CA PRO A 230 -9.39 -4.20 -19.34
C PRO A 230 -10.55 -4.06 -18.35
N LYS A 231 -11.60 -4.89 -18.45
CA LYS A 231 -12.77 -4.85 -17.56
C LYS A 231 -12.44 -5.18 -16.12
N GLN A 232 -11.26 -5.75 -15.85
CA GLN A 232 -10.83 -6.09 -14.49
C GLN A 232 -10.27 -4.89 -13.72
N ALA A 233 -9.80 -3.83 -14.41
CA ALA A 233 -9.27 -2.63 -13.77
C ALA A 233 -10.32 -1.90 -12.90
N PRO A 234 -11.52 -1.51 -13.41
CA PRO A 234 -12.53 -0.85 -12.58
C PRO A 234 -13.02 -1.73 -11.42
N ARG A 235 -13.04 -3.06 -11.59
CA ARG A 235 -13.44 -4.02 -10.55
C ARG A 235 -12.51 -4.05 -9.33
N VAL A 236 -11.30 -3.52 -9.43
CA VAL A 236 -10.44 -3.32 -8.25
C VAL A 236 -11.09 -2.33 -7.29
N PHE A 237 -11.69 -1.25 -7.80
CA PHE A 237 -12.35 -0.24 -6.98
C PHE A 237 -13.62 -0.77 -6.31
N ASP A 238 -14.33 -1.73 -6.92
CA ASP A 238 -15.44 -2.43 -6.26
C ASP A 238 -14.98 -3.13 -4.97
N LEU A 239 -13.78 -3.74 -4.99
CA LEU A 239 -13.21 -4.41 -3.82
C LEU A 239 -12.86 -3.39 -2.74
N LEU A 240 -12.25 -2.26 -3.12
CA LEU A 240 -11.93 -1.17 -2.20
C LEU A 240 -13.19 -0.56 -1.57
N LEU A 241 -14.23 -0.31 -2.37
CA LEU A 241 -15.51 0.25 -1.94
C LEU A 241 -16.25 -0.71 -0.99
N LYS A 242 -16.15 -2.02 -1.18
CA LYS A 242 -16.75 -3.00 -0.26
C LYS A 242 -16.08 -3.01 1.11
N GLU A 243 -14.77 -2.78 1.18
CA GLU A 243 -14.02 -2.85 2.43
C GLU A 243 -14.03 -1.52 3.20
N TYR A 244 -13.89 -0.40 2.50
CA TYR A 244 -13.77 0.94 3.12
C TYR A 244 -14.96 1.87 2.88
N GLY A 245 -15.94 1.46 2.07
CA GLY A 245 -17.01 2.35 1.63
C GLY A 245 -16.51 3.48 0.73
N ASP A 246 -17.34 4.51 0.55
CA ASP A 246 -17.01 5.73 -0.21
C ASP A 246 -16.51 6.86 0.72
N ARG A 247 -16.27 6.56 2.01
CA ARG A 247 -15.87 7.56 3.01
C ARG A 247 -14.36 7.75 3.04
N SER A 248 -13.94 8.98 2.76
CA SER A 248 -12.56 9.47 2.77
C SER A 248 -11.98 9.77 4.16
N GLU A 249 -12.63 9.39 5.27
CA GLU A 249 -12.34 9.98 6.59
C GLU A 249 -11.75 9.03 7.65
N ILE A 250 -11.55 7.74 7.38
CA ILE A 250 -10.77 6.88 8.29
C ILE A 250 -9.93 5.92 7.45
N GLU A 251 -8.69 6.30 7.15
CA GLU A 251 -7.49 5.50 7.42
C GLU A 251 -6.24 6.20 6.84
N THR A 252 -5.30 6.46 7.74
CA THR A 252 -3.90 6.79 7.49
C THR A 252 -3.34 5.84 6.42
N PHE A 253 -2.62 6.38 5.43
CA PHE A 253 -1.98 5.65 4.32
C PHE A 253 -2.89 5.16 3.18
N PHE A 254 -3.59 6.08 2.48
CA PHE A 254 -3.67 5.99 1.01
C PHE A 254 -4.38 7.14 0.28
N PHE A 255 -5.30 7.92 0.88
CA PHE A 255 -6.15 8.80 0.05
C PHE A 255 -6.59 10.13 0.68
N GLY A 256 -5.65 11.04 0.95
CA GLY A 256 -5.96 12.33 1.59
C GLY A 256 -6.52 13.46 0.70
N ASN A 257 -6.45 13.37 -0.64
CA ASN A 257 -6.90 14.44 -1.57
C ASN A 257 -7.30 13.94 -2.99
N HIS A 258 -7.75 12.69 -3.11
CA HIS A 258 -7.99 12.02 -4.40
C HIS A 258 -9.45 12.16 -4.88
N PRO A 259 -9.73 12.01 -6.20
CA PRO A 259 -11.10 11.73 -6.64
C PRO A 259 -11.60 10.45 -5.97
N THR A 260 -12.90 10.37 -5.66
CA THR A 260 -13.48 9.19 -5.00
C THR A 260 -13.24 7.92 -5.83
N ASN A 261 -13.15 6.76 -5.17
CA ASN A 261 -12.99 5.46 -5.84
C ASN A 261 -14.06 5.26 -6.94
N GLN A 262 -15.30 5.72 -6.69
CA GLN A 262 -16.36 5.70 -7.69
C GLN A 262 -16.06 6.54 -8.93
N ARG A 263 -15.43 7.71 -8.78
CA ARG A 263 -15.09 8.55 -9.93
C ARG A 263 -14.01 7.89 -10.78
N ARG A 264 -12.94 7.38 -10.16
CA ARG A 264 -11.86 6.66 -10.86
C ARG A 264 -12.39 5.45 -11.60
N MET A 265 -13.29 4.69 -10.96
CA MET A 265 -13.98 3.56 -11.58
C MET A 265 -14.75 3.99 -12.84
N ARG A 266 -15.58 5.04 -12.76
CA ARG A 266 -16.33 5.57 -13.91
C ARG A 266 -15.41 6.08 -15.02
N ASP A 267 -14.30 6.74 -14.68
CA ASP A 267 -13.34 7.25 -15.65
C ASP A 267 -12.66 6.10 -16.42
N LEU A 268 -12.32 5.00 -15.74
CA LEU A 268 -11.83 3.78 -16.37
C LEU A 268 -12.90 3.10 -17.24
N GLU A 269 -14.13 2.96 -16.74
CA GLU A 269 -15.24 2.42 -17.53
C GLU A 269 -15.47 3.21 -18.83
N ALA A 270 -15.41 4.54 -18.75
CA ALA A 270 -15.54 5.41 -19.93
C ALA A 270 -14.39 5.21 -20.92
N GLN A 271 -13.15 5.10 -20.45
CA GLN A 271 -12.00 4.78 -21.32
C GLN A 271 -12.13 3.40 -21.97
N ILE A 272 -12.62 2.42 -21.23
CA ILE A 272 -12.84 1.07 -21.74
C ILE A 272 -13.92 1.09 -22.83
N ALA A 273 -15.03 1.78 -22.60
CA ALA A 273 -16.12 1.90 -23.56
C ALA A 273 -15.75 2.73 -24.81
N GLY A 274 -14.84 3.69 -24.68
CA GLY A 274 -14.38 4.54 -25.78
C GLY A 274 -13.17 3.98 -26.52
N HIS A 275 -12.02 3.95 -25.85
CA HIS A 275 -10.72 3.68 -26.48
C HIS A 275 -10.38 2.18 -26.55
N TYR A 276 -10.86 1.38 -25.60
CA TYR A 276 -10.55 -0.04 -25.51
C TYR A 276 -11.75 -0.97 -25.78
N ALA A 277 -12.78 -0.47 -26.48
CA ALA A 277 -14.04 -1.19 -26.67
C ALA A 277 -13.85 -2.53 -27.38
N ALA A 278 -13.02 -2.55 -28.44
CA ALA A 278 -12.70 -3.76 -29.18
C ALA A 278 -11.95 -4.79 -28.31
N GLN A 279 -11.03 -4.32 -27.48
CA GLN A 279 -10.24 -5.15 -26.57
C GLN A 279 -11.11 -5.72 -25.45
N ALA A 280 -12.08 -4.95 -24.94
CA ALA A 280 -13.04 -5.38 -23.94
C ALA A 280 -14.08 -6.39 -24.49
N ALA A 281 -14.38 -6.30 -25.78
CA ALA A 281 -15.27 -7.23 -26.50
C ALA A 281 -14.56 -8.53 -26.93
N SER A 282 -13.24 -8.52 -27.05
CA SER A 282 -12.45 -9.68 -27.47
C SER A 282 -12.57 -10.84 -26.47
N SER A 283 -12.96 -12.02 -26.98
CA SER A 283 -12.76 -13.29 -26.27
C SER A 283 -11.26 -13.65 -26.26
N GLY A 284 -10.80 -14.34 -25.21
CA GLY A 284 -9.40 -14.78 -25.09
C GLY A 284 -8.42 -13.83 -24.36
N ARG A 285 -8.90 -12.68 -23.86
CA ARG A 285 -8.11 -11.82 -22.97
C ARG A 285 -7.77 -12.52 -21.65
N ARG A 286 -6.56 -12.29 -21.13
CA ARG A 286 -6.12 -12.91 -19.86
C ARG A 286 -6.90 -12.29 -18.70
N VAL A 287 -7.58 -13.12 -17.91
CA VAL A 287 -8.21 -12.70 -16.65
C VAL A 287 -7.48 -13.28 -15.46
N ASN A 288 -7.12 -14.57 -15.53
CA ASN A 288 -6.48 -15.27 -14.43
C ASN A 288 -5.40 -16.21 -14.95
N SER A 289 -4.56 -16.71 -14.05
CA SER A 289 -3.64 -17.82 -14.33
C SER A 289 -3.65 -18.83 -13.18
N GLU A 290 -3.27 -20.06 -13.48
CA GLU A 290 -3.07 -21.06 -12.43
C GLU A 290 -1.92 -20.69 -11.49
N ASP A 291 -0.89 -20.00 -12.01
CA ASP A 291 0.26 -19.62 -11.18
C ASP A 291 -0.16 -18.60 -10.12
N TYR A 292 -0.95 -17.59 -10.52
CA TYR A 292 -1.57 -16.65 -9.58
C TYR A 292 -2.34 -17.38 -8.48
N GLN A 293 -3.23 -18.31 -8.85
CA GLN A 293 -4.03 -19.05 -7.87
C GLN A 293 -3.17 -19.86 -6.91
N ARG A 294 -2.13 -20.54 -7.41
CA ARG A 294 -1.21 -21.34 -6.58
C ARG A 294 -0.43 -20.48 -5.59
N ARG A 295 0.05 -19.31 -6.02
CA ARG A 295 0.80 -18.35 -5.18
C ARG A 295 -0.10 -17.70 -4.13
N MET A 296 -1.33 -17.31 -4.51
CA MET A 296 -2.24 -16.60 -3.60
C MET A 296 -2.82 -17.49 -2.50
N ARG A 297 -2.91 -18.82 -2.69
CA ARG A 297 -3.52 -19.72 -1.70
C ARG A 297 -2.95 -19.54 -0.29
N VAL A 298 -1.62 -19.49 -0.16
CA VAL A 298 -0.92 -19.42 1.13
C VAL A 298 -1.04 -18.01 1.69
N LEU A 299 -0.78 -17.01 0.84
CA LEU A 299 -0.85 -15.60 1.21
C LEU A 299 -2.24 -15.20 1.71
N VAL A 300 -3.33 -15.63 1.06
CA VAL A 300 -4.71 -15.30 1.47
C VAL A 300 -4.98 -15.82 2.88
N ARG A 301 -4.57 -17.06 3.18
CA ARG A 301 -4.70 -17.66 4.52
C ARG A 301 -3.86 -16.91 5.56
N GLU A 302 -2.62 -16.59 5.24
CA GLU A 302 -1.72 -15.91 6.18
C GLU A 302 -2.13 -14.46 6.44
N ASN A 303 -2.65 -13.76 5.43
CA ASN A 303 -3.24 -12.45 5.61
C ASN A 303 -4.50 -12.51 6.48
N ALA A 304 -5.30 -13.59 6.41
CA ALA A 304 -6.46 -13.74 7.27
C ALA A 304 -6.08 -13.77 8.76
N LEU A 305 -4.92 -14.31 9.13
CA LEU A 305 -4.42 -14.22 10.51
C LEU A 305 -4.11 -12.77 10.91
N LEU A 306 -3.55 -11.98 9.99
CA LEU A 306 -3.32 -10.55 10.22
C LEU A 306 -4.66 -9.79 10.37
N ASP A 307 -5.68 -10.15 9.60
CA ASP A 307 -7.04 -9.60 9.75
C ASP A 307 -7.67 -9.99 11.11
N ILE A 308 -7.50 -11.23 11.57
CA ILE A 308 -7.95 -11.67 12.91
C ILE A 308 -7.29 -10.82 14.00
N ARG A 309 -5.96 -10.63 13.93
CA ARG A 309 -5.20 -9.79 14.87
C ARG A 309 -5.62 -8.32 14.83
N ALA A 310 -6.13 -7.85 13.69
CA ALA A 310 -6.68 -6.52 13.52
C ALA A 310 -8.18 -6.42 13.88
N ASN A 311 -8.77 -7.47 14.49
CA ASN A 311 -10.21 -7.57 14.80
C ASN A 311 -11.15 -7.51 13.57
N ARG A 312 -10.64 -7.73 12.36
CA ARG A 312 -11.42 -7.74 11.11
C ARG A 312 -11.95 -9.14 10.80
N TYR A 313 -12.68 -9.70 11.75
CA TYR A 313 -13.11 -11.10 11.73
C TYR A 313 -13.96 -11.47 10.51
N ASN A 314 -14.88 -10.60 10.09
CA ASN A 314 -15.71 -10.87 8.90
C ASN A 314 -14.86 -10.96 7.63
N THR A 315 -13.87 -10.07 7.50
CA THR A 315 -12.96 -10.07 6.36
C THR A 315 -12.03 -11.28 6.38
N ALA A 316 -11.52 -11.65 7.56
CA ALA A 316 -10.76 -12.89 7.74
C ALA A 316 -11.58 -14.13 7.34
N LEU A 317 -12.83 -14.24 7.79
CA LEU A 317 -13.71 -15.36 7.46
C LEU A 317 -13.99 -15.45 5.94
N ALA A 318 -14.20 -14.32 5.26
CA ALA A 318 -14.37 -14.30 3.81
C ALA A 318 -13.10 -14.74 3.07
N ALA A 319 -11.93 -14.28 3.53
CA ALA A 319 -10.62 -14.69 2.99
C ALA A 319 -10.36 -16.20 3.22
N LEU A 320 -10.65 -16.72 4.41
CA LEU A 320 -10.48 -18.15 4.73
C LEU A 320 -11.43 -19.03 3.94
N ALA A 321 -12.69 -18.62 3.76
CA ALA A 321 -13.63 -19.31 2.88
C ALA A 321 -13.11 -19.37 1.44
N ARG A 322 -12.45 -18.30 0.95
CA ARG A 322 -11.79 -18.30 -0.36
C ARG A 322 -10.58 -19.22 -0.39
N ALA A 323 -9.71 -19.18 0.62
CA ALA A 323 -8.56 -20.08 0.73
C ALA A 323 -9.00 -21.55 0.70
N LEU A 324 -10.06 -21.89 1.42
CA LEU A 324 -10.64 -23.24 1.47
C LEU A 324 -11.35 -23.65 0.15
N ARG A 325 -11.83 -22.71 -0.66
CA ARG A 325 -12.28 -23.05 -2.03
C ARG A 325 -11.11 -23.45 -2.94
N LEU A 326 -9.91 -22.88 -2.73
CA LEU A 326 -8.70 -23.20 -3.49
C LEU A 326 -8.01 -24.46 -2.94
N GLN A 327 -8.04 -24.66 -1.63
CA GLN A 327 -7.48 -25.83 -0.94
C GLN A 327 -8.40 -26.28 0.21
N PRO A 328 -9.40 -27.14 -0.07
CA PRO A 328 -10.38 -27.56 0.93
C PRO A 328 -9.80 -28.33 2.12
N ASN A 329 -8.65 -28.96 1.93
CA ASN A 329 -7.96 -29.79 2.91
C ASN A 329 -6.83 -29.06 3.65
N ASP A 330 -6.87 -27.72 3.73
CA ASP A 330 -5.88 -26.93 4.46
C ASP A 330 -6.22 -26.88 5.97
N PRO A 331 -5.50 -27.64 6.84
CA PRO A 331 -5.80 -27.67 8.27
C PRO A 331 -5.56 -26.31 8.95
N ILE A 332 -4.62 -25.50 8.44
CA ILE A 332 -4.29 -24.20 9.03
C ILE A 332 -5.42 -23.20 8.74
N ALA A 333 -5.98 -23.24 7.53
CA ALA A 333 -7.12 -22.38 7.17
C ALA A 333 -8.37 -22.71 8.01
N HIS A 334 -8.66 -24.00 8.22
CA HIS A 334 -9.74 -24.43 9.12
C HIS A 334 -9.50 -23.97 10.57
N TYR A 335 -8.28 -24.12 11.08
CA TYR A 335 -7.93 -23.63 12.41
C TYR A 335 -8.11 -22.11 12.55
N TYR A 336 -7.61 -21.31 11.60
CA TYR A 336 -7.81 -19.85 11.59
C TYR A 336 -9.29 -19.47 11.47
N MET A 337 -10.10 -20.27 10.78
CA MET A 337 -11.55 -20.05 10.70
C MET A 337 -12.22 -20.27 12.06
N GLY A 338 -11.76 -21.27 12.80
CA GLY A 338 -12.15 -21.48 14.19
C GLY A 338 -11.77 -20.30 15.08
N GLU A 339 -10.52 -19.83 14.99
CA GLU A 339 -10.05 -18.66 15.73
C GLU A 339 -10.84 -17.39 15.41
N ALA A 340 -11.15 -17.15 14.14
CA ALA A 340 -11.95 -16.00 13.75
C ALA A 340 -13.36 -16.03 14.36
N TYR A 341 -14.04 -17.18 14.36
CA TYR A 341 -15.34 -17.32 15.03
C TYR A 341 -15.21 -17.17 16.55
N ARG A 342 -14.25 -17.85 17.17
CA ARG A 342 -14.04 -17.83 18.62
C ARG A 342 -13.80 -16.40 19.13
N GLN A 343 -12.94 -15.63 18.45
CA GLN A 343 -12.60 -14.26 18.84
C GLN A 343 -13.71 -13.26 18.48
N ARG A 344 -14.46 -13.47 17.39
CA ARG A 344 -15.63 -12.63 17.05
C ARG A 344 -16.77 -12.77 18.06
N GLY A 345 -16.97 -13.97 18.60
CA GLY A 345 -17.81 -14.20 19.78
C GLY A 345 -19.30 -13.92 19.60
N GLN A 346 -19.84 -13.89 18.37
CA GLN A 346 -21.26 -13.64 18.13
C GLN A 346 -22.11 -14.89 18.45
N ALA A 347 -23.43 -14.69 18.54
CA ALA A 347 -24.37 -15.80 18.71
C ALA A 347 -24.19 -16.85 17.59
N GLY A 348 -23.96 -18.10 17.98
CA GLY A 348 -23.71 -19.21 17.07
C GLY A 348 -22.27 -19.34 16.56
N ASP A 349 -21.33 -18.49 16.99
CA ASP A 349 -19.92 -18.63 16.59
C ASP A 349 -19.21 -19.78 17.30
N LEU A 350 -19.52 -20.04 18.58
CA LEU A 350 -18.87 -21.12 19.32
C LEU A 350 -19.08 -22.51 18.66
N PRO A 351 -20.30 -22.92 18.25
CA PRO A 351 -20.48 -24.15 17.48
C PRO A 351 -19.71 -24.17 16.14
N ARG A 352 -19.65 -23.02 15.43
CA ARG A 352 -18.89 -22.92 14.17
C ARG A 352 -17.39 -23.04 14.40
N ALA A 353 -16.89 -22.48 15.50
CA ALA A 353 -15.48 -22.60 15.88
C ALA A 353 -15.11 -24.06 16.15
N ILE A 354 -15.93 -24.77 16.95
CA ILE A 354 -15.77 -26.20 17.23
C ILE A 354 -15.73 -27.02 15.93
N GLU A 355 -16.67 -26.78 15.00
CA GLU A 355 -16.68 -27.51 13.73
C GLU A 355 -15.43 -27.21 12.89
N ALA A 356 -15.00 -25.95 12.83
CA ALA A 356 -13.79 -25.58 12.12
C ALA A 356 -12.53 -26.25 12.71
N TYR A 357 -12.39 -26.30 14.04
CA TYR A 357 -11.29 -27.03 14.68
C TYR A 357 -11.34 -28.54 14.40
N LYS A 358 -12.53 -29.15 14.40
CA LYS A 358 -12.70 -30.56 14.00
C LYS A 358 -12.28 -30.81 12.56
N GLN A 359 -12.62 -29.91 11.64
CA GLN A 359 -12.16 -30.00 10.25
C GLN A 359 -10.63 -29.87 10.17
N ALA A 360 -10.01 -28.98 10.94
CA ALA A 360 -8.55 -28.89 11.03
C ALA A 360 -7.92 -30.24 11.44
N LEU A 361 -8.46 -30.86 12.50
CA LEU A 361 -7.99 -32.17 13.00
C LEU A 361 -8.31 -33.34 12.06
N ARG A 362 -9.40 -33.26 11.28
CA ARG A 362 -9.70 -34.23 10.23
C ARG A 362 -8.59 -34.30 9.18
N TYR A 363 -8.01 -33.17 8.81
CA TYR A 363 -6.93 -33.11 7.82
C TYR A 363 -5.53 -33.23 8.44
N ARG A 364 -5.37 -32.90 9.73
CA ARG A 364 -4.12 -33.05 10.48
C ARG A 364 -4.40 -33.34 11.96
N ALA A 365 -4.43 -34.62 12.30
CA ALA A 365 -4.76 -35.10 13.66
C ALA A 365 -3.65 -34.87 14.69
N ASP A 366 -2.44 -34.53 14.27
CA ASP A 366 -1.30 -34.18 15.12
C ASP A 366 -1.08 -32.67 15.21
N TYR A 367 -2.12 -31.86 14.91
CA TYR A 367 -2.08 -30.40 15.06
C TYR A 367 -2.45 -30.00 16.50
N PRO A 368 -1.53 -29.53 17.35
CA PRO A 368 -1.82 -29.32 18.78
C PRO A 368 -2.85 -28.23 19.05
N GLU A 369 -2.78 -27.11 18.34
CA GLU A 369 -3.56 -25.90 18.65
C GLU A 369 -5.09 -26.11 18.54
N PRO A 370 -5.64 -26.79 17.52
CA PRO A 370 -7.05 -27.15 17.50
C PRO A 370 -7.50 -28.04 18.68
N HIS A 371 -6.67 -28.97 19.17
CA HIS A 371 -6.99 -29.78 20.35
C HIS A 371 -7.14 -28.90 21.60
N ARG A 372 -6.21 -27.95 21.79
CA ARG A 372 -6.28 -26.96 22.87
C ARG A 372 -7.61 -26.19 22.82
N GLU A 373 -7.93 -25.60 21.67
CA GLU A 373 -9.11 -24.75 21.54
C GLU A 373 -10.43 -25.54 21.64
N LEU A 374 -10.47 -26.79 21.14
CA LEU A 374 -11.61 -27.69 21.35
C LEU A 374 -11.80 -28.02 22.83
N GLY A 375 -10.71 -28.36 23.52
CA GLY A 375 -10.75 -28.68 24.94
C GLY A 375 -11.31 -27.53 25.78
N LEU A 376 -10.84 -26.30 25.53
CA LEU A 376 -11.35 -25.09 26.18
C LEU A 376 -12.80 -24.78 25.80
N ALA A 377 -13.18 -24.99 24.53
CA ALA A 377 -14.56 -24.81 24.08
C ALA A 377 -15.52 -25.80 24.76
N TYR A 378 -15.13 -27.06 24.89
CA TYR A 378 -15.92 -28.09 25.59
C TYR A 378 -16.00 -27.84 27.09
N TYR A 379 -14.90 -27.40 27.71
CA TYR A 379 -14.90 -26.98 29.11
C TYR A 379 -15.95 -25.89 29.36
N LYS A 380 -15.99 -24.86 28.49
CA LYS A 380 -16.98 -23.78 28.56
C LYS A 380 -18.43 -24.26 28.36
N LEU A 381 -18.63 -25.30 27.55
CA LEU A 381 -19.94 -25.93 27.35
C LEU A 381 -20.34 -26.90 28.47
N GLY A 382 -19.43 -27.19 29.41
CA GLY A 382 -19.65 -28.17 30.49
C GLY A 382 -19.49 -29.63 30.07
N ASP A 383 -19.01 -29.90 28.84
CA ASP A 383 -18.71 -31.26 28.39
C ASP A 383 -17.34 -31.68 28.91
N LYS A 384 -17.33 -32.15 30.17
CA LYS A 384 -16.09 -32.52 30.88
C LYS A 384 -15.31 -33.62 30.17
N VAL A 385 -16.01 -34.59 29.58
CA VAL A 385 -15.38 -35.76 28.95
C VAL A 385 -14.61 -35.34 27.71
N LEU A 386 -15.26 -34.62 26.79
CA LEU A 386 -14.58 -34.15 25.59
C LEU A 386 -13.49 -33.12 25.91
N ALA A 387 -13.73 -32.24 26.89
CA ALA A 387 -12.72 -31.28 27.33
C ALA A 387 -11.43 -31.99 27.80
N SER A 388 -11.55 -33.01 28.65
CA SER A 388 -10.39 -33.74 29.15
C SER A 388 -9.63 -34.48 28.05
N VAL A 389 -10.34 -35.11 27.10
CA VAL A 389 -9.72 -35.83 25.98
C VAL A 389 -8.86 -34.89 25.14
N GLU A 390 -9.42 -33.76 24.74
CA GLU A 390 -8.76 -32.81 23.85
C GLU A 390 -7.59 -32.08 24.54
N LEU A 391 -7.76 -31.68 25.80
CA LEU A 391 -6.68 -31.02 26.57
C LEU A 391 -5.51 -31.98 26.89
N LYS A 392 -5.79 -33.25 27.21
CA LYS A 392 -4.73 -34.26 27.36
C LYS A 392 -3.97 -34.45 26.06
N ARG A 393 -4.69 -34.55 24.93
CA ARG A 393 -4.08 -34.69 23.61
C ARG A 393 -3.20 -33.50 23.22
N TYR A 394 -3.61 -32.28 23.55
CA TYR A 394 -2.77 -31.09 23.38
C TYR A 394 -1.44 -31.19 24.14
N LEU A 395 -1.47 -31.60 25.42
CA LEU A 395 -0.26 -31.74 26.23
C LEU A 395 0.65 -32.89 25.76
N GLU A 396 0.09 -33.97 25.23
CA GLU A 396 0.86 -35.04 24.61
C GLU A 396 1.63 -34.55 23.37
N LEU A 397 0.96 -33.76 22.53
CA LEU A 397 1.55 -33.25 21.29
C LEU A 397 2.50 -32.05 21.54
N SER A 398 2.28 -31.29 22.61
CA SER A 398 3.08 -30.12 22.97
C SER A 398 3.45 -30.10 24.47
N PRO A 399 4.33 -31.02 24.92
CA PRO A 399 4.66 -31.20 26.35
C PRO A 399 5.49 -30.08 26.97
N LYS A 400 5.89 -29.07 26.19
CA LYS A 400 6.62 -27.88 26.66
C LYS A 400 5.90 -26.59 26.24
N ALA A 401 4.58 -26.67 26.06
CA ALA A 401 3.77 -25.50 25.75
C ALA A 401 3.93 -24.43 26.85
N LYS A 402 3.91 -23.15 26.45
CA LYS A 402 4.07 -22.04 27.41
C LYS A 402 2.95 -21.98 28.45
N ASP A 403 1.78 -22.49 28.09
CA ASP A 403 0.57 -22.53 28.88
C ASP A 403 0.29 -23.92 29.47
N GLU A 404 1.27 -24.83 29.46
CA GLU A 404 1.12 -26.20 29.99
C GLU A 404 0.52 -26.20 31.41
N LYS A 405 1.02 -25.32 32.28
CA LYS A 405 0.55 -25.24 33.67
C LYS A 405 -0.94 -24.90 33.75
N GLU A 406 -1.39 -23.94 32.95
CA GLU A 406 -2.79 -23.52 32.89
C GLU A 406 -3.68 -24.67 32.38
N ILE A 407 -3.26 -25.38 31.34
CA ILE A 407 -4.01 -26.53 30.82
C ILE A 407 -4.10 -27.68 31.83
N ARG A 408 -3.04 -27.92 32.62
CA ARG A 408 -3.07 -28.91 33.71
C ARG A 408 -4.04 -28.52 34.82
N GLU A 409 -4.20 -27.24 35.12
CA GLU A 409 -5.19 -26.76 36.09
C GLU A 409 -6.61 -27.06 35.62
N TYR A 410 -6.95 -26.79 34.35
CA TYR A 410 -8.24 -27.19 33.78
C TYR A 410 -8.48 -28.70 33.88
N LEU A 411 -7.47 -29.54 33.60
CA LEU A 411 -7.60 -31.00 33.71
C LEU A 411 -7.87 -31.47 35.14
N LEU A 412 -7.27 -30.83 36.16
CA LEU A 412 -7.54 -31.12 37.57
C LEU A 412 -8.98 -30.77 37.95
N GLU A 413 -9.49 -29.61 37.52
CA GLU A 413 -10.89 -29.20 37.77
C GLU A 413 -11.91 -30.15 37.11
N LEU A 414 -11.55 -30.71 35.96
CA LEU A 414 -12.35 -31.71 35.26
C LEU A 414 -12.33 -33.09 35.95
N GLY A 415 -11.49 -33.29 36.97
CA GLY A 415 -11.29 -34.59 37.62
C GLY A 415 -10.51 -35.58 36.75
N ALA A 416 -9.78 -35.07 35.76
CA ALA A 416 -9.02 -35.84 34.79
C ALA A 416 -7.52 -35.67 35.04
N SER A 417 -7.06 -36.07 36.22
CA SER A 417 -5.63 -36.15 36.56
C SER A 417 -4.86 -37.10 35.65
#